data_AF-C0CIU0-F1
#
_entry.id   AF-C0CIU0-F1
#
_cell.length_a   1.000
_cell.length_b   1.000
_cell.length_c   1.000
_cell.angle_alpha   90.00
_cell.angle_beta   90.00
_cell.angle_gamma   90.00
#
_symmetry.space_group_name_H-M   'P 1'
#
loop_
_entity.id
_entity.type
_entity.pdbx_description
1 polymer ?
#
loop_
_entity_poly.entity_id
_entity_poly.type
_entity_poly.pdbx_seq_one_letter_code
_entity_poly.pdbx_strand_id
1 'polypeptide(L)'
;MRFAIDVCKSKNCVALLLVRSELHDEIYEKVFPWGVFTLAKPTSRTALIRALDWMVSTRERLRNLEKKALSIEEKMEEIRLVNHAKWLLISQRQMNESAAHRYIEKQAMNRCLTKREVSLEIIQNGS
;
A
#
# COMPACT_ATOMS: atom_id res chain seq x y z
N MET A 1 -25.91 0.55 -4.30
CA MET A 1 -24.91 1.15 -3.38
C MET A 1 -23.88 0.14 -2.92
N ARG A 2 -24.27 -1.00 -2.32
CA ARG A 2 -23.34 -2.02 -1.77
C ARG A 2 -22.23 -2.47 -2.74
N PHE A 3 -22.57 -2.82 -3.98
CA PHE A 3 -21.58 -3.19 -5.00
C PHE A 3 -20.53 -2.11 -5.28
N ALA A 4 -20.94 -0.84 -5.41
CA ALA A 4 -20.02 0.27 -5.67
C ALA A 4 -19.06 0.48 -4.48
N ILE A 5 -19.59 0.39 -3.25
CA ILE A 5 -18.80 0.47 -2.02
C ILE A 5 -17.80 -0.69 -1.94
N ASP A 6 -18.23 -1.92 -2.23
CA ASP A 6 -17.37 -3.12 -2.14
C ASP A 6 -16.23 -3.08 -3.18
N VAL A 7 -16.49 -2.55 -4.38
CA VAL A 7 -15.47 -2.35 -5.41
C VAL A 7 -14.46 -1.28 -5.01
N CYS A 8 -14.91 -0.14 -4.47
CA CYS A 8 -14.02 0.94 -4.04
C CYS A 8 -13.24 0.62 -2.75
N LYS A 9 -13.74 -0.28 -1.90
CA LYS A 9 -13.03 -0.77 -0.71
C LYS A 9 -11.86 -1.70 -1.04
N SER A 10 -12.06 -2.59 -2.00
CA SER A 10 -11.14 -3.72 -2.26
C SER A 10 -10.04 -3.41 -3.27
N LYS A 11 -10.30 -2.43 -4.15
CA LYS A 11 -9.40 -1.96 -5.18
C LYS A 11 -9.43 -0.45 -5.06
N ASN A 12 -8.28 0.24 -5.04
CA ASN A 12 -8.22 1.71 -5.08
C ASN A 12 -8.86 2.24 -6.37
N CYS A 13 -10.18 2.26 -6.36
CA CYS A 13 -11.06 2.43 -7.48
C CYS A 13 -12.08 3.47 -7.08
N VAL A 14 -12.56 4.18 -8.08
CA VAL A 14 -13.51 5.27 -7.92
C VAL A 14 -14.75 4.90 -8.73
N ALA A 15 -15.93 5.03 -8.12
CA ALA A 15 -17.20 4.75 -8.77
C ALA A 15 -18.07 6.01 -8.86
N LEU A 16 -18.89 6.13 -9.90
CA LEU A 16 -19.87 7.20 -10.05
C LEU A 16 -21.28 6.62 -9.98
N LEU A 17 -22.12 7.18 -9.12
CA LEU A 17 -23.53 6.85 -9.00
C LEU A 17 -24.38 8.01 -9.53
N LEU A 18 -25.21 7.72 -10.52
CA LEU A 18 -26.23 8.67 -10.97
C LEU A 18 -27.50 8.50 -10.14
N VAL A 19 -27.85 9.52 -9.36
CA VAL A 19 -28.92 9.48 -8.35
C VAL A 19 -30.00 10.49 -8.71
N ARG A 20 -31.26 10.26 -8.29
CA ARG A 20 -32.31 11.29 -8.42
C ARG A 20 -31.97 12.49 -7.53
N SER A 21 -32.24 13.71 -7.98
CA SER A 21 -31.85 14.92 -7.24
C SER A 21 -32.35 14.93 -5.79
N GLU A 22 -33.56 14.44 -5.54
CA GLU A 22 -34.18 14.36 -4.21
C GLU A 22 -33.42 13.46 -3.22
N LEU A 23 -32.70 12.46 -3.72
CA LEU A 23 -31.98 11.47 -2.93
C LEU A 23 -30.46 11.70 -2.95
N HIS A 24 -30.00 12.76 -3.60
CA HIS A 24 -28.57 12.97 -3.85
C HIS A 24 -27.79 13.08 -2.55
N ASP A 25 -28.22 13.97 -1.64
CA ASP A 25 -27.47 14.29 -0.43
C ASP A 25 -27.47 13.10 0.54
N GLU A 26 -28.62 12.45 0.72
CA GLU A 26 -28.74 11.25 1.55
C GLU A 26 -27.84 10.11 1.07
N ILE A 27 -27.75 9.91 -0.25
CA ILE A 27 -26.88 8.87 -0.81
C ILE A 27 -25.42 9.31 -0.74
N TYR A 28 -25.11 10.57 -1.02
CA TYR A 28 -23.74 11.10 -0.96
C TYR A 28 -23.12 10.87 0.41
N GLU A 29 -23.83 11.22 1.49
CA GLU A 29 -23.34 11.02 2.87
C GLU A 29 -22.98 9.56 3.17
N LYS A 30 -23.73 8.61 2.61
CA LYS A 30 -23.52 7.18 2.83
C LYS A 30 -22.33 6.62 2.04
N VAL A 31 -21.99 7.23 0.90
CA VAL A 31 -21.07 6.64 -0.08
C VAL A 31 -19.75 7.41 -0.22
N PHE A 32 -19.69 8.70 0.14
CA PHE A 32 -18.47 9.51 0.03
C PHE A 32 -17.25 8.94 0.80
N PRO A 33 -17.39 8.34 2.01
CA PRO A 33 -16.22 7.85 2.75
C PRO A 33 -15.54 6.68 2.03
N TRP A 34 -16.28 6.02 1.14
CA TRP A 34 -15.82 4.87 0.38
C TRP A 34 -15.26 5.25 -1.00
N GLY A 35 -15.07 6.55 -1.29
CA GLY A 35 -14.55 6.99 -2.59
C GLY A 35 -15.55 6.86 -3.74
N VAL A 36 -16.85 6.81 -3.43
CA VAL A 36 -17.92 6.81 -4.42
C VAL A 36 -18.43 8.23 -4.64
N PHE A 37 -18.44 8.66 -5.89
CA PHE A 37 -18.96 9.95 -6.32
C PHE A 37 -20.45 9.82 -6.67
N THR A 38 -21.23 10.88 -6.43
CA THR A 38 -22.64 10.93 -6.80
C THR A 38 -22.89 12.09 -7.76
N LEU A 39 -23.88 11.93 -8.63
CA LEU A 39 -24.30 12.97 -9.56
C LEU A 39 -25.83 12.95 -9.70
N ALA A 40 -26.47 14.08 -9.44
CA ALA A 40 -27.92 14.22 -9.47
C ALA A 40 -28.47 14.28 -10.91
N LYS A 41 -29.55 13.54 -11.17
CA LYS A 41 -30.34 13.62 -12.42
C LYS A 41 -31.42 14.71 -12.32
N PRO A 42 -31.71 15.45 -13.40
CA PRO A 42 -31.05 15.38 -14.72
C PRO A 42 -29.67 16.03 -14.69
N THR A 43 -28.66 15.38 -15.26
CA THR A 43 -27.31 15.93 -15.34
C THR A 43 -26.97 16.35 -16.77
N SER A 44 -26.27 17.48 -16.92
CA SER A 44 -25.71 17.88 -18.21
C SER A 44 -24.52 17.01 -18.63
N ARG A 45 -24.28 16.93 -19.94
CA ARG A 45 -23.09 16.26 -20.49
C ARG A 45 -21.79 16.86 -19.96
N THR A 46 -21.76 18.19 -19.79
CA THR A 46 -20.59 18.90 -19.26
C THR A 46 -20.27 18.49 -17.83
N ALA A 47 -21.29 18.40 -16.97
CA ALA A 47 -21.11 17.95 -15.59
C ALA A 47 -20.62 16.50 -15.50
N LEU A 48 -21.13 15.61 -16.37
CA LEU A 48 -20.66 14.22 -16.44
C LEU A 48 -19.18 14.14 -16.84
N ILE A 49 -18.76 14.90 -17.86
CA ILE A 49 -17.35 14.93 -18.30
C ILE A 49 -16.45 15.45 -17.17
N ARG A 50 -16.84 16.54 -16.50
CA ARG A 50 -16.08 17.08 -15.36
C ARG A 50 -15.96 16.08 -14.22
N ALA A 51 -17.03 15.36 -13.90
CA ALA A 51 -17.00 14.31 -12.89
C ALA A 51 -16.00 13.20 -13.26
N LEU A 52 -15.98 12.76 -14.52
CA LEU A 52 -15.02 11.77 -15.01
C LEU A 52 -13.57 12.28 -14.92
N ASP A 53 -13.30 13.52 -15.32
CA ASP A 53 -11.96 14.12 -15.23
C ASP A 53 -11.45 14.15 -13.78
N TRP A 54 -12.32 14.52 -12.84
CA TRP A 54 -12.00 14.50 -11.40
C TRP A 54 -11.75 13.08 -10.90
N MET A 55 -12.57 12.11 -11.30
CA MET A 55 -12.38 10.71 -10.91
C MET A 55 -11.05 10.15 -11.41
N VAL A 56 -10.63 10.48 -12.63
CA VAL A 56 -9.32 10.10 -13.16
C VAL A 56 -8.20 10.68 -12.32
N SER A 57 -8.27 11.98 -11.99
CA SER A 57 -7.27 12.63 -11.13
C SER A 57 -7.22 12.01 -9.73
N THR A 58 -8.37 11.73 -9.12
CA THR A 58 -8.45 11.07 -7.81
C THR A 58 -7.87 9.67 -7.85
N ARG A 59 -8.15 8.89 -8.90
CA ARG A 59 -7.59 7.54 -9.07
C ARG A 59 -6.08 7.57 -9.19
N GLU A 60 -5.50 8.48 -9.98
CA GLU A 60 -4.04 8.59 -10.10
C GLU A 60 -3.39 9.04 -8.78
N ARG A 61 -4.05 9.94 -8.02
CA ARG A 61 -3.60 10.32 -6.68
C ARG A 61 -3.60 9.12 -5.73
N LEU A 62 -4.67 8.33 -5.70
CA LEU A 62 -4.78 7.12 -4.86
C LEU A 62 -3.70 6.09 -5.22
N ARG A 63 -3.49 5.84 -6.50
CA ARG A 63 -2.44 4.94 -7.00
C ARG A 63 -1.04 5.36 -6.55
N ASN A 64 -0.75 6.66 -6.56
CA ASN A 64 0.55 7.16 -6.10
C ASN A 64 0.75 7.01 -4.59
N LEU A 65 -0.32 7.12 -3.80
CA LEU A 65 -0.28 6.87 -2.36
C LEU A 65 -0.05 5.39 -2.05
N GLU A 66 -0.72 4.49 -2.76
CA GLU A 66 -0.50 3.04 -2.66
C GLU A 66 0.94 2.64 -2.95
N LYS A 67 1.53 3.15 -4.04
CA LYS A 67 2.94 2.86 -4.36
C LYS A 67 3.88 3.28 -3.24
N LYS A 68 3.59 4.41 -2.58
CA LYS A 68 4.37 4.87 -1.43
C LYS A 68 4.18 3.95 -0.22
N ALA A 69 2.94 3.54 0.07
CA ALA A 69 2.64 2.62 1.17
C ALA A 69 3.35 1.26 0.98
N LEU A 70 3.26 0.66 -0.21
CA LEU A 70 3.95 -0.59 -0.56
C LEU A 70 5.47 -0.46 -0.34
N SER A 71 6.09 0.64 -0.80
CA SER A 71 7.53 0.85 -0.60
C SER A 71 7.93 0.99 0.87
N ILE A 72 7.03 1.47 1.74
CA ILE A 72 7.26 1.56 3.18
C ILE A 72 7.12 0.18 3.82
N GLU A 73 6.09 -0.57 3.45
CA GLU A 73 5.87 -1.94 3.93
C GLU A 73 7.04 -2.85 3.55
N GLU A 74 7.52 -2.79 2.30
CA GLU A 74 8.67 -3.55 1.83
C GLU A 74 9.95 -3.23 2.62
N LYS A 75 10.20 -1.94 2.88
CA LYS A 75 11.34 -1.50 3.70
C LYS A 75 11.20 -1.94 5.15
N MET A 76 10.00 -1.88 5.72
CA MET A 76 9.76 -2.36 7.09
C MET A 76 9.99 -3.86 7.20
N GLU A 77 9.56 -4.62 6.20
CA GLU A 77 9.81 -6.06 6.15
C GLU A 77 11.31 -6.36 6.04
N GLU A 78 12.05 -5.64 5.21
CA GLU A 78 13.51 -5.77 5.17
C GLU A 78 14.16 -5.46 6.53
N ILE A 79 13.77 -4.38 7.20
CA ILE A 79 14.29 -4.03 8.53
C ILE A 79 14.01 -5.15 9.54
N ARG A 80 12.81 -5.72 9.53
CA ARG A 80 12.44 -6.84 10.43
C ARG A 80 13.29 -8.07 10.17
N LEU A 81 13.47 -8.44 8.90
CA LEU A 81 14.30 -9.59 8.52
C LEU A 81 15.76 -9.39 8.94
N VAL A 82 16.33 -8.21 8.67
CA VAL A 82 17.70 -7.88 9.06
C VAL A 82 17.84 -7.91 10.58
N ASN A 83 16.88 -7.35 11.32
CA ASN A 83 16.88 -7.42 12.79
C ASN A 83 16.83 -8.87 13.28
N HIS A 84 15.93 -9.68 12.74
CA HIS A 84 15.81 -11.09 13.12
C HIS A 84 17.11 -11.87 12.87
N ALA A 85 17.76 -11.67 11.71
CA ALA A 85 19.06 -12.26 11.42
C ALA A 85 20.15 -11.79 12.40
N LYS A 86 20.18 -10.50 12.78
CA LYS A 86 21.12 -10.00 13.79
C LYS A 86 20.91 -10.67 15.14
N TRP A 87 19.66 -10.81 15.60
CA TRP A 87 19.34 -11.51 16.85
C TRP A 87 19.87 -12.95 16.85
N LEU A 88 19.72 -13.65 15.72
CA LEU A 88 20.22 -15.01 15.55
C LEU A 88 21.76 -15.08 15.59
N LEU A 89 22.45 -14.13 14.94
CA LEU A 89 23.91 -14.05 14.99
C LEU A 89 24.42 -13.71 16.40
N ILE A 90 23.71 -12.84 17.12
CA ILE A 90 24.03 -12.51 18.52
C ILE A 90 23.88 -13.77 19.38
N SER A 91 22.76 -14.49 19.27
CA SER A 91 22.48 -15.65 20.12
C SER A 91 23.37 -16.85 19.81
N GLN A 92 23.61 -17.15 18.53
CA GLN A 92 24.32 -18.36 18.11
C GLN A 92 25.83 -18.17 17.98
N ARG A 93 26.28 -16.96 17.60
CA ARG A 93 27.70 -16.67 17.35
C ARG A 93 28.32 -15.70 18.36
N GLN A 94 27.57 -15.35 19.40
CA GLN A 94 27.98 -14.41 20.46
C GLN A 94 28.55 -13.09 19.90
N MET A 95 28.01 -12.65 18.76
CA MET A 95 28.35 -11.35 18.20
C MET A 95 27.65 -10.25 18.98
N ASN A 96 28.24 -9.06 19.03
CA ASN A 96 27.49 -7.86 19.41
C ASN A 96 26.73 -7.32 18.18
N GLU A 97 25.80 -6.40 18.40
CA GLU A 97 24.93 -5.85 17.35
C GLU A 97 25.72 -5.23 16.18
N SER A 98 26.82 -4.52 16.48
CA SER A 98 27.64 -3.90 15.43
C SER A 98 28.41 -4.93 14.60
N ALA A 99 28.91 -6.01 15.22
CA ALA A 99 29.55 -7.12 14.53
C ALA A 99 28.54 -7.91 13.68
N ALA A 100 27.34 -8.16 14.19
CA ALA A 100 26.28 -8.83 13.44
C ALA A 100 25.84 -8.00 12.22
N HIS A 101 25.67 -6.68 12.40
CA HIS A 101 25.36 -5.78 11.29
C HIS A 101 26.45 -5.78 10.22
N ARG A 102 27.72 -5.61 10.63
CA ARG A 102 28.87 -5.65 9.72
C ARG A 102 29.03 -7.01 9.04
N TYR A 103 28.67 -8.10 9.72
CA TYR A 103 28.69 -9.44 9.14
C TYR A 103 27.70 -9.56 7.98
N ILE A 104 26.45 -9.13 8.17
CA ILE A 104 25.42 -9.14 7.12
C ILE A 104 25.85 -8.26 5.93
N GLU A 105 26.34 -7.05 6.19
CA GLU A 105 26.82 -6.15 5.13
C GLU A 105 27.98 -6.75 4.34
N LYS A 106 28.96 -7.34 5.03
CA LYS A 106 30.10 -7.98 4.38
C LYS A 106 29.69 -9.20 3.55
N GLN A 107 28.76 -10.02 4.04
CA GLN A 107 28.23 -11.15 3.27
C GLN A 107 27.45 -10.69 2.04
N ALA A 108 26.63 -9.65 2.18
CA ALA A 108 25.89 -9.04 1.07
C ALA A 108 26.83 -8.52 -0.01
N MET A 109 27.88 -7.77 0.39
CA MET A 109 28.89 -7.26 -0.55
C MET A 109 29.69 -8.38 -1.22
N ASN A 110 30.20 -9.35 -0.45
CA ASN A 110 31.05 -10.41 -0.98
C ASN A 110 30.32 -11.31 -1.97
N ARG A 111 29.00 -11.45 -1.82
CA ARG A 111 28.15 -12.32 -2.66
C ARG A 111 27.33 -11.55 -3.69
N CYS A 112 27.44 -10.21 -3.72
CA CYS A 112 26.58 -9.34 -4.52
C CYS A 112 25.07 -9.59 -4.30
N LEU A 113 24.68 -9.91 -3.06
CA LEU A 113 23.30 -10.13 -2.66
C LEU A 113 22.76 -8.93 -1.88
N THR A 114 21.44 -8.82 -1.81
CA THR A 114 20.79 -7.84 -0.94
C THR A 114 20.91 -8.24 0.52
N LYS A 115 20.86 -7.25 1.43
CA LYS A 115 20.82 -7.51 2.88
C LYS A 115 19.64 -8.38 3.27
N ARG A 116 18.51 -8.26 2.56
CA ARG A 116 17.32 -9.10 2.72
C ARG A 116 17.61 -10.57 2.45
N GLU A 117 18.21 -10.89 1.30
CA GLU A 117 18.53 -12.27 0.90
C GLU A 117 19.49 -12.93 1.90
N VAL A 118 20.57 -12.23 2.26
CA VAL A 118 21.52 -12.72 3.27
C VAL A 118 20.85 -12.93 4.62
N SER A 119 19.97 -12.02 5.04
CA SER A 119 19.24 -12.16 6.31
C SER A 119 18.31 -13.36 6.30
N LEU A 120 17.62 -13.62 5.19
CA LEU A 120 16.78 -14.81 5.01
C LEU A 120 17.61 -16.10 5.06
N GLU A 121 18.76 -16.15 4.39
CA GLU A 121 19.68 -17.29 4.46
C GLU A 121 20.13 -17.55 5.90
N ILE A 122 20.48 -16.51 6.64
CA ILE A 122 20.90 -16.64 8.05
C ILE A 122 19.75 -17.22 8.88
N ILE A 123 18.53 -16.70 8.73
CA ILE A 123 17.35 -17.18 9.46
C ILE A 123 17.05 -18.65 9.11
N GLN A 124 17.11 -19.03 7.83
CA GLN A 124 16.87 -20.40 7.38
C GLN A 124 17.94 -21.38 7.89
N ASN A 125 19.21 -20.96 7.93
CA ASN A 125 20.33 -21.84 8.30
C ASN A 125 20.57 -21.95 9.81
N GLY A 126 19.97 -21.08 10.63
CA GLY A 126 20.04 -21.20 12.09
C GLY A 126 18.69 -21.45 12.75
N SER A 127 17.66 -21.84 11.99
CA SER A 127 16.45 -22.48 12.53
C SER A 127 16.68 -23.98 12.73
#